data_AF-A0A7W1T1A7-F1
#
_entry.id   AF-A0A7W1T1A7-F1
#
_cell.length_a   1.000
_cell.length_b   1.000
_cell.length_c   1.000
_cell.angle_alpha   90.00
_cell.angle_beta   90.00
_cell.angle_gamma   90.00
#
_symmetry.space_group_name_H-M   'P 1'
#
loop_
_entity.id
_entity.type
_entity.pdbx_description
1 polymer ?
#
loop_
_entity_poly.entity_id
_entity_poly.type
_entity_poly.pdbx_seq_one_letter_code
_entity_poly.pdbx_strand_id
1 'polypeptide(L)' 'MIQKKANILARLGLALCILLASLAAVAQSVGGIYVNTNQVNNEVWSYSRTANGTLTLVGKYSTQGTGTGTSFLESQGAI' A
#
# COMPACT_ATOMS: atom_id res chain seq x y z
N MET A 1 7.65 -8.44 -50.13
CA MET A 1 6.53 -8.82 -49.23
C MET A 1 6.98 -9.36 -47.86
N ILE A 2 8.17 -9.98 -47.76
CA ILE A 2 8.69 -10.61 -46.53
C ILE A 2 9.10 -9.58 -45.44
N GLN A 3 9.73 -8.47 -45.83
CA GLN A 3 10.19 -7.41 -44.90
C GLN A 3 9.04 -6.71 -44.14
N LYS A 4 7.88 -6.52 -44.77
CA LYS A 4 6.70 -5.94 -44.11
C LYS A 4 6.14 -6.85 -43.00
N LYS A 5 6.19 -8.17 -43.18
CA LYS A 5 5.75 -9.16 -42.19
C LYS A 5 6.69 -9.21 -40.99
N ALA A 6 8.00 -9.14 -41.22
CA ALA A 6 9.01 -9.09 -40.16
C ALA A 6 8.84 -7.84 -39.26
N ASN A 7 8.54 -6.68 -39.86
CA ASN A 7 8.29 -5.45 -39.11
C ASN A 7 7.01 -5.48 -38.27
N ILE A 8 5.97 -6.18 -38.74
CA ILE A 8 4.71 -6.36 -37.99
C ILE A 8 4.92 -7.29 -36.79
N LEU A 9 5.65 -8.39 -36.99
CA LEU A 9 5.98 -9.33 -35.92
C LEU A 9 6.85 -8.67 -34.83
N ALA A 10 7.84 -7.87 -35.23
CA ALA A 10 8.67 -7.12 -34.29
C ALA A 10 7.86 -6.10 -33.46
N ARG A 11 6.90 -5.41 -34.09
CA ARG A 11 6.00 -4.46 -33.40
C ARG A 11 5.03 -5.15 -32.44
N LEU A 12 4.47 -6.29 -32.83
CA LEU A 12 3.61 -7.10 -31.96
C LEU A 12 4.39 -7.65 -30.76
N GLY A 13 5.60 -8.15 -31.00
CA GLY A 13 6.50 -8.59 -29.93
C GLY A 13 6.82 -7.47 -28.95
N LEU A 14 7.17 -6.28 -29.46
CA LEU A 14 7.43 -5.11 -28.63
C LEU A 14 6.19 -4.67 -27.83
N ALA A 15 5.01 -4.63 -28.46
CA ALA A 15 3.76 -4.26 -27.78
C ALA A 15 3.40 -5.26 -26.66
N LEU A 16 3.60 -6.55 -26.91
CA LEU A 16 3.39 -7.60 -25.90
C LEU A 16 4.37 -7.47 -24.73
N CYS A 17 5.66 -7.21 -25.01
CA CYS A 17 6.65 -6.97 -23.96
C CYS A 17 6.30 -5.75 -23.09
N ILE A 18 5.82 -4.66 -23.70
CA ILE A 18 5.38 -3.46 -22.97
C ILE A 18 4.16 -3.77 -22.09
N LEU A 19 3.18 -4.53 -22.61
CA LEU A 19 1.99 -4.94 -21.87
C LEU A 19 2.33 -5.86 -20.69
N LEU A 20 3.29 -6.76 -20.85
CA LEU A 20 3.74 -7.66 -19.77
C LEU A 20 4.53 -6.92 -18.69
N ALA A 21 5.34 -5.91 -19.07
CA ALA A 21 6.09 -5.11 -18.12
C ALA A 21 5.19 -4.19 -17.25
N SER A 22 4.06 -3.72 -17.77
CA SER A 22 3.14 -2.86 -17.02
C SER A 22 2.34 -3.59 -15.93
N LEU A 23 2.12 -4.90 -16.08
CA LEU A 23 1.45 -5.73 -15.06
C LEU A 23 2.26 -5.88 -13.77
N ALA A 24 3.60 -5.83 -13.85
CA ALA A 24 4.48 -5.92 -12.68
C ALA A 24 4.56 -4.63 -11.85
N ALA A 25 4.15 -3.49 -12.42
CA ALA A 25 4.22 -2.19 -11.76
C ALA A 25 3.08 -1.92 -10.75
N VAL A 26 2.11 -2.84 -10.61
CA VAL A 26 0.91 -2.65 -9.78
C VAL A 26 1.13 -3.05 -8.31
N ALA A 27 2.23 -3.72 -7.98
CA ALA A 27 2.56 -4.11 -6.60
C ALA A 27 3.48 -3.09 -5.91
N GLN A 28 3.18 -1.80 -6.00
CA GLN A 28 3.76 -0.85 -5.05
C GLN A 28 2.98 -0.95 -3.74
N SER A 29 3.64 -1.38 -2.65
CA SER A 29 3.13 -1.09 -1.30
C SER A 29 3.12 0.43 -1.15
N VAL A 30 1.93 1.04 -1.15
CA VAL A 30 1.80 2.49 -1.14
C VAL A 30 2.00 2.98 0.28
N GLY A 31 3.26 2.99 0.75
CA GLY A 31 3.67 3.52 2.04
C GLY A 31 3.15 2.77 3.27
N GLY A 32 3.72 3.12 4.43
CA GLY A 32 3.21 2.70 5.73
C GLY A 32 2.26 3.74 6.31
N ILE A 33 1.20 3.29 6.99
CA ILE A 33 0.33 4.13 7.80
C ILE A 33 0.63 3.86 9.28
N TYR A 34 0.78 4.92 10.07
CA TYR A 34 0.96 4.83 11.51
C TYR A 34 -0.25 5.45 12.20
N VAL A 35 -0.85 4.71 13.13
CA VAL A 35 -2.00 5.17 13.91
C VAL A 35 -1.64 5.12 15.39
N ASN A 36 -1.84 6.23 16.09
CA ASN A 36 -1.72 6.23 17.54
C ASN A 36 -3.03 5.73 18.15
N THR A 37 -2.96 4.67 18.95
CA THR A 37 -4.14 4.14 19.65
C THR A 37 -4.19 4.72 21.05
N ASN A 38 -5.33 5.27 21.44
CA ASN A 38 -5.56 5.77 22.80
C ASN A 38 -6.35 4.71 23.62
N GLN A 39 -5.71 3.57 23.82
CA GLN A 39 -6.19 2.44 24.61
C GLN A 39 -5.47 2.38 25.96
N VAL A 40 -5.97 1.59 26.93
CA VAL A 40 -5.31 1.41 28.25
C VAL A 40 -3.80 1.16 28.07
N ASN A 41 -3.45 0.29 27.11
CA ASN A 41 -2.10 0.17 26.59
C ASN A 41 -1.96 1.08 25.38
N ASN A 42 -1.33 2.25 25.54
CA ASN A 42 -1.19 3.23 24.47
C ASN A 42 -0.06 2.80 23.52
N GLU A 43 -0.39 2.57 22.26
CA GLU A 43 0.53 2.00 21.27
C GLU A 43 0.45 2.74 19.93
N VAL A 44 1.58 2.84 19.24
CA VAL A 44 1.62 3.18 17.82
C VAL A 44 1.49 1.89 17.02
N TRP A 45 0.46 1.81 16.18
CA TRP A 45 0.22 0.69 15.28
C TRP A 45 0.71 1.05 13.88
N SER A 46 1.52 0.19 13.29
CA SER A 46 2.05 0.34 11.93
C SER A 46 1.33 -0.61 10.99
N TYR A 47 0.91 -0.10 9.84
CA TYR A 47 0.24 -0.84 8.79
C TYR A 47 0.97 -0.70 7.46
N SER A 48 1.16 -1.81 6.75
CA SER A 48 1.45 -1.75 5.32
C SER A 48 0.15 -1.53 4.55
N ARG A 49 0.15 -0.53 3.65
CA ARG A 49 -1.00 -0.26 2.78
C ARG A 49 -0.74 -0.77 1.36
N THR A 50 -1.66 -1.58 0.85
CA THR A 50 -1.65 -2.01 -0.56
C THR A 50 -2.26 -0.94 -1.47
N ALA A 51 -2.06 -1.06 -2.79
CA ALA A 51 -2.55 -0.08 -3.77
C ALA A 51 -4.08 0.10 -3.78
N ASN A 52 -4.85 -0.92 -3.37
CA ASN A 52 -6.31 -0.85 -3.22
C ASN A 52 -6.77 -0.29 -1.86
N GLY A 53 -5.84 0.18 -1.02
CA GLY A 53 -6.13 0.77 0.28
C GLY A 53 -6.29 -0.24 1.43
N THR A 54 -6.12 -1.55 1.18
CA THR A 54 -6.15 -2.54 2.26
C THR A 54 -4.97 -2.32 3.22
N LEU A 55 -5.26 -2.36 4.52
CA LEU A 55 -4.27 -2.19 5.58
C LEU A 55 -3.97 -3.57 6.20
N THR A 56 -2.70 -3.94 6.24
CA THR A 56 -2.22 -5.11 6.99
C THR A 56 -1.37 -4.63 8.15
N LEU A 57 -1.71 -5.04 9.37
CA LEU A 57 -0.94 -4.67 10.56
C LEU A 57 0.45 -5.33 10.50
N VAL A 58 1.50 -4.53 10.62
CA VAL A 58 2.90 -4.99 10.56
C VAL A 58 3.64 -4.82 11.89
N GLY A 59 3.13 -4.00 12.81
CA GLY A 59 3.77 -3.83 14.11
C GLY A 59 2.94 -3.02 15.10
N LYS A 60 3.23 -3.23 16.39
CA LYS A 60 2.71 -2.45 17.51
C LYS A 60 3.88 -2.04 18.39
N TYR A 61 3.94 -0.76 18.74
CA TYR A 61 5.02 -0.18 19.52
C TYR A 61 4.43 0.53 20.72
N SER A 62 4.75 0.04 21.91
CA SER A 62 4.31 0.68 23.15
C SER A 62 4.88 2.10 23.22
N THR A 63 4.02 3.05 23.55
CA THR A 63 4.43 4.42 23.84
C THR A 63 4.81 4.61 25.31
N GLN A 64 4.62 3.58 26.13
CA GLN A 64 4.73 3.62 27.61
C GLN A 64 3.76 4.61 28.28
N GLY A 65 2.86 5.24 27.53
CA GLY A 65 1.76 6.04 28.06
C GLY A 65 0.58 5.16 28.45
N THR A 66 -0.21 5.64 29.41
CA THR A 66 -1.53 5.08 29.71
C THR A 66 -2.56 5.84 28.88
N GLY A 67 -3.27 5.16 27.99
CA GLY A 67 -4.43 5.79 27.36
C GLY A 67 -5.56 5.90 28.36
N THR A 68 -6.56 6.70 28.00
CA THR A 68 -7.67 7.05 28.90
C THR A 68 -8.53 5.86 29.32
N GLY A 69 -8.48 4.75 28.56
CA GLY A 69 -9.26 3.54 28.83
C GLY A 69 -10.76 3.72 28.63
N THR A 70 -11.21 4.90 28.19
CA THR A 70 -12.61 5.16 27.90
C THR A 70 -12.94 4.63 26.50
N SER A 71 -14.01 3.84 26.38
CA SER A 71 -14.45 3.26 25.11
C SER A 71 -14.90 4.30 24.09
N PHE A 72 -15.16 5.53 24.55
CA PHE A 72 -15.53 6.67 23.73
C PHE A 72 -14.49 7.77 23.90
N LEU A 73 -13.77 8.03 22.83
CA LEU A 73 -13.05 9.26 22.63
C LEU A 73 -13.86 10.03 21.60
N GLU A 74 -14.26 11.25 21.96
CA GLU A 74 -14.75 12.23 20.99
C GLU A 74 -13.73 12.37 19.85
N SER A 75 -14.18 12.84 18.68
CA SER A 75 -13.27 13.10 17.56
C SER A 75 -12.09 13.96 18.01
N GLN A 76 -10.87 13.42 17.93
CA GLN A 76 -9.65 14.12 18.34
C GLN A 76 -9.14 15.11 17.28
N GLY A 77 -9.92 15.34 16.22
CA GLY A 77 -9.51 16.09 15.04
C GLY A 77 -8.50 15.30 14.20
N ALA A 78 -8.81 15.11 12.91
CA ALA A 78 -7.78 14.81 11.92
C ALA A 78 -7.36 16.15 11.31
N ILE A 79 -6.06 16.46 11.29
CA ILE A 79 -5.50 17.58 10.52
C ILE A 79 -5.25 17.10 9.10
#